data_AF-A0A0W0U5A5-F1
#
_entry.id   AF-A0A0W0U5A5-F1
#
_cell.length_a   1.000
_cell.length_b   1.000
_cell.length_c   1.000
_cell.angle_alpha   90.00
_cell.angle_beta   90.00
_cell.angle_gamma   90.00
#
_symmetry.space_group_name_H-M   'P 1'
#
loop_
_entity.id
_entity.type
_entity.pdbx_description
1 polymer ?
#
loop_
_entity_poly.entity_id
_entity_poly.type
_entity_poly.pdbx_seq_one_letter_code
_entity_poly.pdbx_strand_id
1 'polypeptide(L)'
;MLKKLWRGEYPLWLTFWVVAVGGTLLLQGFVYLIQFFYSSNSIQSVSFIYLILAVAPLYTVFLWIVTGRSSVNYKGRRLWPIMAKIVIALILFKSLTDIYLIYEYETIKDDFREQLVKKIQAKNKELPVKWGETLEWYKVAVEGNNMVFYYRFVNLNPLQQASLQISPVLVQKRLNEIFSGEAVCKSKDATLFFQHNMGLIYRVDRNGQQPYLVYVTAEQCKEKTD
;
A
#
# COMPACT_ATOMS: atom_id res chain seq x y z
N MET A 1 -31.33 -22.25 8.29
CA MET A 1 -31.70 -21.10 7.43
C MET A 1 -30.95 -21.11 6.09
N LEU A 2 -29.61 -21.21 6.07
CA LEU A 2 -28.79 -21.26 4.84
C LEU A 2 -29.23 -22.31 3.81
N LYS A 3 -29.57 -23.53 4.25
CA LYS A 3 -29.99 -24.63 3.37
C LYS A 3 -31.21 -24.29 2.51
N LYS A 4 -32.18 -23.55 3.08
CA LYS A 4 -33.38 -23.09 2.36
C LYS A 4 -33.03 -21.97 1.37
N LEU A 5 -32.10 -21.08 1.75
CA LEU A 5 -31.58 -20.02 0.88
C LEU A 5 -30.86 -20.61 -0.34
N TRP A 6 -29.98 -21.59 -0.11
CA TRP A 6 -29.25 -22.30 -1.15
C TRP A 6 -30.15 -23.07 -2.13
N ARG A 7 -31.29 -23.56 -1.66
CA ARG A 7 -32.30 -24.23 -2.50
C ARG A 7 -33.16 -23.25 -3.31
N GLY A 8 -33.07 -21.95 -3.05
CA GLY A 8 -33.90 -20.94 -3.71
C GLY A 8 -35.36 -20.99 -3.29
N GLU A 9 -35.65 -21.49 -2.07
CA GLU A 9 -37.01 -21.55 -1.52
C GLU A 9 -37.52 -20.18 -1.05
N TYR A 10 -36.62 -19.19 -0.94
CA TYR A 10 -36.98 -17.83 -0.54
C TYR A 10 -37.47 -16.99 -1.72
N PRO A 11 -38.38 -16.03 -1.46
CA PRO A 11 -38.88 -15.15 -2.51
C PRO A 11 -37.75 -14.28 -3.06
N LEU A 12 -37.79 -14.06 -4.38
CA LEU A 12 -36.78 -13.32 -5.14
C LEU A 12 -36.50 -11.92 -4.58
N TRP A 13 -37.53 -11.21 -4.11
CA TRP A 13 -37.35 -9.86 -3.57
C TRP A 13 -36.48 -9.86 -2.31
N LEU A 14 -36.63 -10.88 -1.45
CA LEU A 14 -35.87 -11.00 -0.21
C LEU A 14 -34.42 -11.39 -0.51
N THR A 15 -34.22 -12.36 -1.40
CA THR A 15 -32.87 -12.78 -1.79
C THR A 15 -32.13 -11.69 -2.54
N PHE A 16 -32.81 -10.88 -3.35
CA PHE A 16 -32.19 -9.76 -4.03
C PHE A 16 -31.88 -8.58 -3.08
N TRP A 17 -32.89 -8.01 -2.39
CA TRP A 17 -32.68 -6.79 -1.61
C TRP A 17 -31.94 -7.02 -0.30
N VAL A 18 -32.31 -8.05 0.45
CA VAL A 18 -31.74 -8.27 1.79
C VAL A 18 -30.41 -8.99 1.68
N VAL A 19 -30.36 -10.07 0.90
CA VAL A 19 -29.14 -10.88 0.79
C VAL A 19 -28.17 -10.23 -0.17
N ALA A 20 -28.53 -10.03 -1.45
CA ALA A 20 -27.57 -9.50 -2.41
C ALA A 20 -27.19 -8.04 -2.13
N VAL A 21 -28.15 -7.12 -2.11
CA VAL A 21 -27.85 -5.68 -1.92
C VAL A 21 -27.41 -5.41 -0.47
N GLY A 22 -28.22 -5.79 0.51
CA GLY A 22 -27.92 -5.56 1.92
C GLY A 22 -26.64 -6.25 2.39
N GLY A 23 -26.43 -7.50 2.02
CA GLY A 23 -25.21 -8.23 2.39
C GLY A 23 -23.95 -7.70 1.71
N THR A 24 -24.04 -7.25 0.46
CA THR A 24 -22.90 -6.59 -0.23
C THR A 24 -22.55 -5.26 0.45
N LEU A 25 -23.54 -4.44 0.80
CA LEU A 25 -23.33 -3.18 1.52
C LEU A 25 -22.70 -3.39 2.90
N LEU A 26 -23.19 -4.40 3.65
CA LEU A 26 -22.60 -4.76 4.94
C LEU A 26 -21.15 -5.20 4.79
N LEU A 27 -20.84 -6.03 3.78
CA LEU A 27 -19.49 -6.48 3.52
C LEU A 27 -18.57 -5.30 3.17
N GLN A 28 -19.01 -4.41 2.27
CA GLN A 28 -18.26 -3.19 1.92
C GLN A 28 -18.05 -2.27 3.13
N GLY A 29 -19.08 -2.05 3.95
CA GLY A 29 -18.98 -1.26 5.17
C GLY A 29 -17.98 -1.84 6.16
N PHE A 30 -17.97 -3.17 6.31
CA PHE A 30 -17.01 -3.86 7.18
C PHE A 30 -15.57 -3.71 6.66
N VAL A 31 -15.37 -3.85 5.34
CA VAL A 31 -14.05 -3.63 4.71
C VAL A 31 -13.57 -2.20 4.92
N TYR A 32 -14.45 -1.22 4.73
CA TYR A 32 -14.12 0.19 4.93
C TYR A 32 -13.73 0.49 6.38
N LEU A 33 -14.49 -0.03 7.35
CA LEU A 33 -14.16 0.12 8.77
C LEU A 33 -12.81 -0.49 9.11
N ILE A 34 -12.50 -1.69 8.58
CA ILE A 34 -11.20 -2.32 8.78
C ILE A 34 -10.09 -1.45 8.20
N GLN A 35 -10.24 -0.95 6.97
CA GLN A 35 -9.24 -0.06 6.37
C GLN A 35 -9.03 1.21 7.20
N PHE A 36 -10.11 1.81 7.71
CA PHE A 36 -10.05 3.01 8.53
C PHE A 36 -9.28 2.78 9.84
N PHE A 37 -9.57 1.71 10.56
CA PHE A 37 -8.92 1.43 11.85
C PHE A 37 -7.51 0.83 11.73
N TYR A 38 -7.21 0.10 10.66
CA TYR A 38 -5.95 -0.62 10.48
C TYR A 38 -5.02 0.01 9.43
N SER A 39 -5.29 1.25 9.03
CA SER A 39 -4.47 2.05 8.11
C SER A 39 -3.00 2.21 8.56
N SER A 40 -2.68 2.01 9.84
CA SER A 40 -1.30 2.01 10.32
C SER A 40 -0.67 0.63 10.20
N ASN A 41 0.12 0.39 9.13
CA ASN A 41 1.21 -0.58 8.87
C ASN A 41 1.50 -1.76 9.87
N SER A 42 0.51 -2.31 10.56
CA SER A 42 0.69 -3.42 11.49
C SER A 42 0.56 -4.73 10.72
N ILE A 43 1.41 -5.71 11.02
CA ILE A 43 1.44 -7.02 10.34
C ILE A 43 0.07 -7.74 10.36
N GLN A 44 -0.81 -7.41 11.31
CA GLN A 44 -2.18 -7.93 11.38
C GLN A 44 -3.10 -7.39 10.27
N SER A 45 -2.83 -6.20 9.70
CA SER A 45 -3.65 -5.62 8.63
C SER A 45 -3.53 -6.42 7.33
N VAL A 46 -2.34 -6.94 7.03
CA VAL A 46 -2.05 -7.70 5.80
C VAL A 46 -2.83 -9.01 5.76
N SER A 47 -2.84 -9.79 6.84
CA SER A 47 -3.60 -11.05 6.90
C SER A 47 -5.12 -10.84 6.77
N PHE A 48 -5.63 -9.74 7.32
CA PHE A 48 -7.06 -9.40 7.24
C PHE A 48 -7.48 -8.98 5.82
N ILE A 49 -6.63 -8.24 5.12
CA ILE A 49 -6.85 -7.86 3.72
C ILE A 49 -6.93 -9.11 2.83
N TYR A 50 -6.03 -10.08 3.00
CA TYR A 50 -6.10 -11.34 2.24
C TYR A 50 -7.35 -12.16 2.55
N LEU A 51 -7.81 -12.16 3.82
CA LEU A 51 -9.05 -12.84 4.20
C LEU A 51 -10.27 -12.20 3.53
N ILE A 52 -10.34 -10.87 3.50
CA ILE A 52 -11.40 -10.13 2.79
C ILE A 52 -11.38 -10.43 1.29
N LEU A 53 -10.19 -10.43 0.68
CA LEU A 53 -9.96 -10.77 -0.72
C LEU A 53 -10.44 -12.19 -1.07
N ALA A 54 -10.38 -13.14 -0.14
CA ALA A 54 -10.90 -14.49 -0.33
C ALA A 54 -12.43 -14.57 -0.13
N VAL A 55 -12.99 -13.82 0.82
CA VAL A 55 -14.43 -13.90 1.17
C VAL A 55 -15.32 -13.22 0.13
N ALA A 56 -14.92 -12.07 -0.41
CA ALA A 56 -15.70 -11.31 -1.40
C ALA A 56 -16.07 -12.11 -2.68
N PRO A 57 -15.13 -12.82 -3.36
CA PRO A 57 -15.48 -13.63 -4.52
C PRO A 57 -16.37 -14.82 -4.17
N LEU A 58 -16.10 -15.51 -3.05
CA LEU A 58 -16.93 -16.62 -2.58
C LEU A 58 -18.37 -16.18 -2.32
N TYR A 59 -18.53 -15.00 -1.71
CA TYR A 59 -19.83 -14.41 -1.47
C TYR A 59 -20.55 -14.05 -2.78
N THR A 60 -19.82 -13.53 -3.75
CA THR A 60 -20.39 -13.18 -5.06
C THR A 60 -20.86 -14.41 -5.85
N VAL A 61 -20.09 -15.50 -5.81
CA VAL A 61 -20.50 -16.81 -6.38
C VAL A 61 -21.72 -17.36 -5.64
N PHE A 62 -21.76 -17.23 -4.31
CA PHE A 62 -22.92 -17.61 -3.52
C PHE A 62 -24.18 -16.83 -3.94
N LEU A 63 -24.09 -15.52 -4.14
CA LEU A 63 -25.19 -14.68 -4.61
C LEU A 63 -25.68 -15.09 -6.00
N TRP A 64 -24.76 -15.43 -6.90
CA TRP A 64 -25.11 -15.94 -8.23
C TRP A 64 -25.97 -17.19 -8.15
N ILE A 65 -25.57 -18.17 -7.33
CA ILE A 65 -26.28 -19.44 -7.16
C ILE A 65 -27.65 -19.22 -6.51
N VAL A 66 -27.71 -18.47 -5.40
CA VAL A 66 -28.94 -18.26 -4.64
C VAL A 66 -29.96 -17.47 -5.45
N THR A 67 -29.53 -16.40 -6.12
CA THR A 67 -30.41 -15.57 -6.97
C THR A 67 -30.85 -16.35 -8.20
N GLY A 68 -29.94 -17.10 -8.82
CA GLY A 68 -30.24 -17.99 -9.95
C GLY A 68 -31.33 -18.99 -9.60
N ARG A 69 -31.22 -19.68 -8.46
CA ARG A 69 -32.24 -20.66 -8.02
C ARG A 69 -33.55 -20.00 -7.60
N SER A 70 -33.50 -18.89 -6.87
CA SER A 70 -34.71 -18.16 -6.45
C SER A 70 -35.49 -17.59 -7.63
N SER A 71 -34.79 -17.20 -8.70
CA SER A 71 -35.40 -16.66 -9.92
C SER A 71 -36.23 -17.70 -10.69
N VAL A 72 -35.87 -18.99 -10.61
CA VAL A 72 -36.59 -20.10 -11.26
C VAL A 72 -37.93 -20.36 -10.56
N ASN A 73 -37.97 -20.20 -9.24
CA ASN A 73 -39.18 -20.40 -8.43
C ASN A 73 -40.10 -19.17 -8.39
N TYR A 74 -39.74 -18.08 -9.07
CA TYR A 74 -40.49 -16.82 -9.02
C TYR A 74 -41.73 -16.88 -9.92
N LYS A 75 -42.92 -16.73 -9.32
CA LYS A 75 -44.22 -16.78 -10.02
C LYS A 75 -44.74 -15.42 -10.53
N GLY A 76 -44.03 -14.32 -10.25
CA GLY A 76 -44.45 -12.97 -10.65
C GLY A 76 -44.10 -12.61 -12.10
N ARG A 77 -44.04 -11.30 -12.42
CA ARG A 77 -43.67 -10.83 -13.77
C ARG A 77 -42.27 -11.31 -14.17
N ARG A 78 -42.13 -11.88 -15.38
CA ARG A 78 -40.88 -12.46 -15.91
C ARG A 78 -39.70 -11.47 -16.03
N LEU A 79 -39.95 -10.16 -16.05
CA LEU A 79 -38.91 -9.13 -16.10
C LEU A 79 -38.02 -9.11 -14.84
N TRP A 80 -38.61 -9.30 -13.66
CA TRP A 80 -37.87 -9.26 -12.38
C TRP A 80 -36.74 -10.29 -12.26
N PRO A 81 -36.95 -11.58 -12.53
CA PRO A 81 -35.89 -12.58 -12.45
C PRO A 81 -34.78 -12.33 -13.48
N ILE A 82 -35.10 -11.77 -14.66
CA ILE A 82 -34.10 -11.41 -15.66
C ILE A 82 -33.21 -10.28 -15.16
N MET A 83 -33.82 -9.20 -14.66
CA MET A 83 -33.09 -8.05 -14.11
C MET A 83 -32.20 -8.45 -12.92
N ALA A 84 -32.73 -9.27 -12.00
CA ALA A 84 -31.96 -9.77 -10.88
C ALA A 84 -30.70 -10.55 -11.34
N LYS A 85 -30.83 -11.44 -12.34
CA LYS A 85 -29.68 -12.17 -12.89
C LYS A 85 -28.65 -11.26 -13.54
N ILE A 86 -29.09 -10.25 -14.31
CA ILE A 86 -28.19 -9.30 -14.96
C ILE A 86 -27.38 -8.54 -13.90
N VAL A 87 -28.03 -8.03 -12.86
CA VAL A 87 -27.35 -7.30 -11.78
C VAL A 87 -26.31 -8.19 -11.08
N ILE A 88 -26.65 -9.43 -10.73
CA ILE A 88 -25.66 -10.33 -10.10
C ILE A 88 -24.55 -10.71 -11.08
N ALA A 89 -24.83 -10.83 -12.38
CA ALA A 89 -23.79 -11.06 -13.40
C ALA A 89 -22.78 -9.90 -13.42
N LEU A 90 -23.26 -8.66 -13.38
CA LEU A 90 -22.42 -7.47 -13.34
C LEU A 90 -21.59 -7.41 -12.05
N ILE A 91 -22.16 -7.76 -10.90
CA ILE A 91 -21.43 -7.83 -9.62
C ILE A 91 -20.32 -8.88 -9.70
N LEU A 92 -20.61 -10.04 -10.28
CA LEU A 92 -19.62 -11.11 -10.48
C LEU A 92 -18.50 -10.68 -11.42
N PHE A 93 -18.85 -10.07 -12.55
CA PHE A 93 -17.87 -9.53 -13.49
C PHE A 93 -16.98 -8.48 -12.82
N LYS A 94 -17.58 -7.52 -12.10
CA LYS A 94 -16.85 -6.51 -11.33
C LYS A 94 -15.92 -7.14 -10.30
N SER A 95 -16.39 -8.14 -9.54
CA SER A 95 -15.56 -8.81 -8.54
C SER A 95 -14.35 -9.50 -9.17
N LEU A 96 -14.50 -10.08 -10.36
CA LEU A 96 -13.39 -10.71 -11.08
C LEU A 96 -12.39 -9.67 -11.60
N THR A 97 -12.87 -8.54 -12.14
CA THR A 97 -11.99 -7.46 -12.59
C THR A 97 -11.22 -6.84 -11.44
N ASP A 98 -11.88 -6.63 -10.29
CA ASP A 98 -11.24 -6.07 -9.09
C ASP A 98 -10.11 -7.01 -8.61
N ILE A 99 -10.32 -8.33 -8.62
CA ILE A 99 -9.29 -9.32 -8.28
C ILE A 99 -8.12 -9.30 -9.28
N TYR A 100 -8.43 -9.24 -10.58
CA TYR A 100 -7.40 -9.18 -11.61
C TYR A 100 -6.51 -7.95 -11.47
N LEU A 101 -7.09 -6.78 -11.24
CA LEU A 101 -6.35 -5.53 -11.05
C LEU A 101 -5.45 -5.57 -9.81
N ILE A 102 -5.93 -6.17 -8.71
CA ILE A 102 -5.11 -6.34 -7.49
C ILE A 102 -3.93 -7.27 -7.77
N TYR A 103 -4.16 -8.38 -8.47
CA TYR A 103 -3.09 -9.31 -8.84
C TYR A 103 -2.04 -8.67 -9.76
N GLU A 104 -2.49 -7.94 -10.78
CA GLU A 104 -1.62 -7.21 -11.70
C GLU A 104 -0.79 -6.17 -10.96
N TYR A 105 -1.43 -5.41 -10.06
CA TYR A 105 -0.74 -4.41 -9.23
C TYR A 105 0.36 -5.02 -8.34
N GLU A 106 0.08 -6.13 -7.63
CA GLU A 106 1.08 -6.81 -6.79
C GLU A 106 2.21 -7.39 -7.65
N THR A 107 1.90 -7.94 -8.82
CA THR A 107 2.93 -8.49 -9.74
C THR A 107 3.87 -7.39 -10.24
N ILE A 108 3.34 -6.24 -10.64
CA ILE A 108 4.14 -5.09 -11.09
C ILE A 108 5.03 -4.57 -9.94
N LYS A 109 4.48 -4.53 -8.73
CA LYS A 109 5.20 -4.08 -7.53
C LYS A 109 6.37 -5.01 -7.18
N ASP A 110 6.16 -6.32 -7.26
CA ASP A 110 7.20 -7.31 -6.99
C ASP A 110 8.32 -7.28 -8.04
N ASP A 111 7.99 -7.19 -9.32
CA ASP A 111 8.97 -7.06 -10.41
C ASP A 111 9.82 -5.79 -10.24
N PHE A 112 9.17 -4.64 -10.00
CA PHE A 112 9.88 -3.39 -9.73
C PHE A 112 10.82 -3.52 -8.52
N ARG A 113 10.37 -4.16 -7.44
CA ARG A 113 11.17 -4.37 -6.23
C ARG A 113 12.37 -5.28 -6.50
N GLU A 114 12.21 -6.34 -7.28
CA GLU A 114 13.30 -7.23 -7.66
C GLU A 114 14.36 -6.49 -8.49
N GLN A 115 13.94 -5.72 -9.49
CA GLN A 115 14.82 -4.89 -10.30
C GLN A 115 15.56 -3.85 -9.43
N LEU A 116 14.85 -3.25 -8.47
CA LEU A 116 15.43 -2.28 -7.54
C LEU A 116 16.51 -2.93 -6.66
N VAL A 117 16.24 -4.11 -6.10
CA VAL A 117 17.22 -4.85 -5.27
C VAL A 117 18.48 -5.17 -6.08
N LYS A 118 18.34 -5.59 -7.34
CA LYS A 118 19.49 -5.84 -8.23
C LYS A 118 20.30 -4.56 -8.47
N LYS A 119 19.62 -3.44 -8.77
CA LYS A 119 20.27 -2.12 -8.96
C LYS A 119 21.00 -1.66 -7.69
N ILE A 120 20.40 -1.88 -6.52
CA ILE A 120 21.01 -1.56 -5.21
C ILE A 120 22.22 -2.43 -4.92
N GLN A 121 22.15 -3.73 -5.19
CA GLN A 121 23.29 -4.62 -4.99
C GLN A 121 24.47 -4.23 -5.88
N ALA A 122 24.22 -3.85 -7.13
CA ALA A 122 25.25 -3.29 -8.00
C ALA A 122 25.80 -1.98 -7.41
N LYS A 123 24.92 -1.07 -6.97
CA LYS A 123 25.35 0.22 -6.42
C LYS A 123 26.17 0.08 -5.13
N ASN A 124 25.78 -0.83 -4.24
CA ASN A 124 26.50 -1.10 -2.99
C ASN A 124 27.92 -1.62 -3.22
N LYS A 125 28.24 -2.18 -4.39
CA LYS A 125 29.62 -2.55 -4.75
C LYS A 125 30.51 -1.35 -5.06
N GLU A 126 29.91 -0.22 -5.44
CA GLU A 126 30.61 1.05 -5.68
C GLU A 126 30.75 1.90 -4.42
N LEU A 127 30.12 1.50 -3.31
CA LEU A 127 30.19 2.19 -2.02
C LEU A 127 31.38 1.66 -1.20
N PRO A 128 31.97 2.47 -0.31
CA PRO A 128 31.56 3.82 0.08
C PRO A 128 32.00 4.94 -0.88
N VAL A 129 31.20 6.01 -0.98
CA VAL A 129 31.49 7.23 -1.75
C VAL A 129 31.41 8.44 -0.84
N LYS A 130 32.43 9.31 -0.89
CA LYS A 130 32.43 10.57 -0.15
C LYS A 130 31.45 11.56 -0.74
N TRP A 131 30.69 12.23 0.13
CA TRP A 131 29.78 13.29 -0.25
C TRP A 131 30.14 14.56 0.52
N GLY A 132 30.89 15.43 -0.15
CA GLY A 132 31.59 16.54 0.52
C GLY A 132 32.72 16.04 1.41
N GLU A 133 33.11 16.86 2.39
CA GLU A 133 34.28 16.60 3.24
C GLU A 133 33.94 15.74 4.47
N THR A 134 32.69 15.82 4.95
CA THR A 134 32.29 15.30 6.26
C THR A 134 31.28 14.15 6.23
N LEU A 135 30.72 13.81 5.07
CA LEU A 135 29.75 12.72 4.93
C LEU A 135 30.26 11.66 3.97
N GLU A 136 30.00 10.41 4.31
CA GLU A 136 30.28 9.27 3.46
C GLU A 136 29.02 8.43 3.33
N TRP A 137 28.60 8.23 2.08
CA TRP A 137 27.53 7.30 1.73
C TRP A 137 28.12 5.91 1.62
N TYR A 138 27.66 4.99 2.46
CA TYR A 138 28.30 3.68 2.59
C TYR A 138 27.37 2.49 2.32
N LYS A 139 26.04 2.70 2.33
CA LYS A 139 25.07 1.64 2.05
C LYS A 139 23.73 2.20 1.53
N VAL A 140 23.05 1.37 0.76
CA VAL A 140 21.66 1.57 0.32
C VAL A 140 20.88 0.29 0.57
N ALA A 141 19.65 0.38 1.04
CA ALA A 141 18.78 -0.79 1.26
C ALA A 141 17.29 -0.45 1.12
N VAL A 142 16.49 -1.43 0.69
CA VAL A 142 15.02 -1.33 0.70
C VAL A 142 14.50 -1.86 2.03
N GLU A 143 13.79 -1.04 2.80
CA GLU A 143 13.20 -1.43 4.07
C GLU A 143 11.69 -1.14 4.05
N GLY A 144 10.90 -2.22 3.99
CA GLY A 144 9.46 -2.13 3.76
C GLY A 144 9.18 -1.42 2.43
N ASN A 145 8.51 -0.27 2.52
CA ASN A 145 8.15 0.57 1.38
C ASN A 145 9.04 1.82 1.26
N ASN A 146 10.27 1.75 1.78
CA ASN A 146 11.20 2.87 1.78
C ASN A 146 12.55 2.49 1.18
N MET A 147 13.13 3.43 0.44
CA MET A 147 14.51 3.40 0.02
C MET A 147 15.36 4.11 1.09
N VAL A 148 16.24 3.36 1.75
CA VAL A 148 17.06 3.87 2.86
C VAL A 148 18.50 4.06 2.39
N PHE A 149 18.98 5.31 2.49
CA PHE A 149 20.35 5.70 2.19
C PHE A 149 21.12 5.91 3.49
N TYR A 150 22.21 5.17 3.66
CA TYR A 150 23.02 5.15 4.87
C TYR A 150 24.27 5.99 4.72
N TYR A 151 24.37 7.01 5.56
CA TYR A 151 25.49 7.92 5.64
C TYR A 151 26.16 7.80 7.01
N ARG A 152 27.46 8.07 7.06
CA ARG A 152 28.19 8.26 8.30
C ARG A 152 29.03 9.52 8.22
N PHE A 153 29.23 10.17 9.36
CA PHE A 153 30.19 11.26 9.41
C PHE A 153 31.61 10.73 9.37
N VAL A 154 32.45 11.34 8.54
CA VAL A 154 33.87 11.02 8.39
C VAL A 154 34.71 12.28 8.57
N ASN A 155 35.95 12.12 9.03
CA ASN A 155 36.93 13.22 9.17
C ASN A 155 36.45 14.42 10.02
N LEU A 156 35.59 14.18 11.02
CA LEU A 156 35.19 15.25 11.94
C LEU A 156 36.34 15.62 12.87
N ASN A 157 36.60 16.91 13.01
CA ASN A 157 37.49 17.39 14.06
C ASN A 157 36.82 17.29 15.46
N PRO A 158 37.58 17.33 16.57
CA PRO A 158 37.01 17.17 17.91
C PRO A 158 35.92 18.20 18.26
N LEU A 159 36.03 19.43 17.74
CA LEU A 159 35.03 20.49 17.93
C LEU A 159 33.72 20.18 17.19
N GLN A 160 33.80 19.67 15.96
CA GLN A 160 32.65 19.24 15.18
C GLN A 160 31.97 18.04 15.83
N GLN A 161 32.75 17.08 16.33
CA GLN A 161 32.23 15.93 17.05
C GLN A 161 31.49 16.33 18.33
N ALA A 162 32.03 17.32 19.07
CA ALA A 162 31.34 17.91 20.22
C ALA A 162 30.05 18.65 19.81
N SER A 163 30.08 19.41 18.70
CA SER A 163 28.91 20.15 18.21
C SER A 163 27.72 19.25 17.84
N LEU A 164 28.00 18.04 17.32
CA LEU A 164 26.97 17.04 17.03
C LEU A 164 26.24 16.56 18.30
N GLN A 165 26.89 16.63 19.46
CA GLN A 165 26.30 16.24 20.74
C GLN A 165 25.55 17.40 21.40
N ILE A 166 26.04 18.63 21.25
CA ILE A 166 25.51 19.82 21.93
C ILE A 166 24.18 20.28 21.30
N SER A 167 24.03 20.19 19.97
CA SER A 167 22.83 20.68 19.29
C SER A 167 22.28 19.69 18.25
N PRO A 168 21.71 18.56 18.68
CA PRO A 168 21.14 17.56 17.77
C PRO A 168 20.01 18.13 16.91
N VAL A 169 19.25 19.10 17.43
CA VAL A 169 18.14 19.75 16.72
C VAL A 169 18.65 20.58 15.53
N LEU A 170 19.73 21.33 15.71
CA LEU A 170 20.30 22.16 14.63
C LEU A 170 20.87 21.29 13.51
N VAL A 171 21.54 20.20 13.88
CA VAL A 171 22.08 19.23 12.91
C VAL A 171 20.93 18.58 12.14
N GLN A 172 19.88 18.12 12.82
CA GLN A 172 18.70 17.54 12.18
C GLN A 172 18.05 18.54 11.22
N LYS A 173 17.91 19.82 11.61
CA LYS A 173 17.35 20.87 10.75
C LYS A 173 18.18 21.03 9.47
N ARG A 174 19.51 21.12 9.59
CA ARG A 174 20.40 21.25 8.43
C ARG A 174 20.37 20.01 7.54
N LEU A 175 20.33 18.81 8.11
CA LEU A 175 20.19 17.57 7.33
C LEU A 175 18.85 17.53 6.60
N ASN A 176 17.75 17.97 7.24
CA ASN A 176 16.46 18.11 6.58
C ASN A 176 16.54 19.08 5.40
N GLU A 177 17.18 20.23 5.55
CA GLU A 177 17.34 21.20 4.43
C GLU A 177 18.12 20.60 3.25
N ILE A 178 19.20 19.86 3.53
CA ILE A 178 20.03 19.22 2.50
C ILE A 178 19.26 18.10 1.77
N PHE A 179 18.63 17.19 2.52
CA PHE A 179 18.05 15.96 1.98
C PHE A 179 16.59 16.08 1.55
N SER A 180 15.84 17.05 2.09
CA SER A 180 14.46 17.33 1.64
C SER A 180 14.38 18.51 0.66
N GLY A 181 15.53 18.97 0.16
CA GLY A 181 15.60 20.08 -0.77
C GLY A 181 14.95 19.79 -2.12
N GLU A 182 14.65 20.86 -2.85
CA GLU A 182 14.00 20.81 -4.17
C GLU A 182 14.77 19.93 -5.18
N ALA A 183 16.10 19.91 -5.09
CA ALA A 183 16.96 19.07 -5.94
C ALA A 183 16.68 17.56 -5.77
N VAL A 184 16.35 17.12 -4.55
CA VAL A 184 16.00 15.71 -4.29
C VAL A 184 14.60 15.44 -4.84
N CYS A 185 13.63 16.32 -4.57
CA CYS A 185 12.26 16.19 -5.05
C CYS A 185 12.15 16.21 -6.58
N LYS A 186 13.01 16.97 -7.28
CA LYS A 186 13.05 17.04 -8.75
C LYS A 186 13.92 15.94 -9.40
N SER A 187 14.58 15.10 -8.62
CA SER A 187 15.42 14.03 -9.19
C SER A 187 14.54 12.97 -9.86
N LYS A 188 15.00 12.46 -11.00
CA LYS A 188 14.29 11.40 -11.75
C LYS A 188 14.11 10.14 -10.91
N ASP A 189 15.13 9.78 -10.13
CA ASP A 189 15.08 8.61 -9.25
C ASP A 189 14.05 8.80 -8.12
N ALA A 190 14.01 9.96 -7.45
CA ALA A 190 13.00 10.21 -6.41
C ALA A 190 11.57 10.20 -6.98
N THR A 191 11.36 10.81 -8.14
CA THR A 191 10.04 10.82 -8.80
C THR A 191 9.56 9.41 -9.12
N LEU A 192 10.45 8.55 -9.64
CA LEU A 192 10.16 7.14 -9.90
C LEU A 192 9.77 6.41 -8.61
N PHE A 193 10.50 6.64 -7.52
CA PHE A 193 10.20 6.00 -6.23
C PHE A 193 8.83 6.43 -5.69
N PHE A 194 8.50 7.73 -5.77
CA PHE A 194 7.21 8.24 -5.34
C PHE A 194 6.04 7.73 -6.19
N GLN A 195 6.22 7.52 -7.50
CA GLN A 195 5.20 6.90 -8.37
C GLN A 195 4.86 5.47 -7.95
N HIS A 196 5.83 4.74 -7.39
CA HIS A 196 5.62 3.40 -6.84
C HIS A 196 5.29 3.40 -5.33
N ASN A 197 4.81 4.54 -4.81
CA ASN A 197 4.43 4.73 -3.41
C ASN A 197 5.60 4.50 -2.42
N MET A 198 6.86 4.58 -2.85
CA MET A 198 8.00 4.40 -1.95
C MET A 198 8.49 5.72 -1.37
N GLY A 199 8.78 5.73 -0.07
CA GLY A 199 9.42 6.87 0.61
C GLY A 199 10.95 6.82 0.50
N LEU A 200 11.61 7.97 0.71
CA LEU A 200 13.06 8.03 0.86
C LEU A 200 13.42 8.33 2.31
N ILE A 201 14.39 7.59 2.83
CA ILE A 201 14.92 7.80 4.18
C ILE A 201 16.42 7.99 4.09
N TYR A 202 16.90 9.13 4.57
CA TYR A 202 18.33 9.39 4.73
C TYR A 202 18.68 9.16 6.19
N ARG A 203 19.44 8.10 6.44
CA ARG A 203 19.91 7.71 7.77
C ARG A 203 21.36 8.13 7.92
N VAL A 204 21.65 9.02 8.87
CA VAL A 204 23.01 9.46 9.18
C VAL A 204 23.41 8.91 10.55
N ASP A 205 24.34 7.96 10.55
CA ASP A 205 24.79 7.29 11.77
C ASP A 205 25.71 8.17 12.61
N ARG A 206 25.62 7.98 13.93
CA ARG A 206 26.32 8.76 14.95
C ARG A 206 27.15 7.88 15.89
N ASN A 207 28.11 7.10 15.36
CA ASN A 207 29.09 6.32 16.14
C ASN A 207 28.53 5.70 17.45
N GLY A 208 27.46 4.89 17.34
CA GLY A 208 26.83 4.21 18.48
C GLY A 208 25.66 4.94 19.16
N GLN A 209 25.33 6.17 18.73
CA GLN A 209 24.12 6.90 19.15
C GLN A 209 22.98 6.70 18.14
N GLN A 210 21.76 7.09 18.54
CA GLN A 210 20.58 7.09 17.67
C GLN A 210 20.85 7.90 16.39
N PRO A 211 20.63 7.32 15.20
CA PRO A 211 20.93 8.00 13.95
C PRO A 211 19.99 9.19 13.71
N TYR A 212 20.44 10.15 12.92
CA TYR A 212 19.55 11.16 12.36
C TYR A 212 18.76 10.55 11.20
N LEU A 213 17.46 10.77 11.16
CA LEU A 213 16.56 10.26 10.12
C LEU A 213 15.90 11.44 9.43
N VAL A 214 16.07 11.53 8.12
CA VAL A 214 15.32 12.47 7.27
C VAL A 214 14.39 11.69 6.39
N TYR A 215 13.09 11.92 6.56
CA TYR A 215 12.04 11.34 5.74
C TYR A 215 11.70 12.29 4.62
N VAL A 216 11.64 11.78 3.39
CA VAL A 216 11.18 12.52 2.22
C VAL A 216 10.07 11.70 1.57
N THR A 217 8.89 12.30 1.50
CA THR A 217 7.68 11.70 0.94
C THR A 217 7.18 12.52 -0.26
N ALA A 218 6.33 11.90 -1.08
CA ALA A 218 5.71 12.57 -2.22
C ALA A 218 4.92 13.83 -1.80
N GLU A 219 4.25 13.79 -0.65
CA GLU A 219 3.47 14.91 -0.11
C GLU A 219 4.36 16.11 0.22
N GLN A 220 5.46 15.88 0.94
CA GLN A 220 6.42 16.93 1.29
C GLN A 220 7.09 17.55 0.05
N CYS A 221 7.21 16.81 -1.05
CA CYS A 221 7.75 17.32 -2.29
C CYS A 221 6.73 18.14 -3.10
N LYS A 222 5.42 17.86 -2.97
CA LYS A 222 4.37 18.65 -3.65
C LYS A 222 4.29 20.07 -3.11
N GLU A 223 4.33 20.24 -1.79
CA GLU A 223 4.29 21.55 -1.12
C GLU A 223 5.45 22.49 -1.48
N LYS A 224 6.53 21.97 -2.07
CA LYS A 224 7.73 22.74 -2.44
C LYS A 224 7.82 23.07 -3.93
N THR A 225 6.88 22.58 -4.73
CA THR A 225 6.85 22.80 -6.19
C THR A 225 5.72 23.71 -6.66
N ASP A 226 4.82 24.09 -5.76
CA ASP A 226 3.80 25.14 -5.96
C ASP A 226 4.34 26.50 -5.51
#